data_AF-A0A1G0D4J2-F1
#
_entry.id   AF-A0A1G0D4J2-F1
#
_cell.length_a   1.000
_cell.length_b   1.000
_cell.length_c   1.000
_cell.angle_alpha   90.00
_cell.angle_beta   90.00
_cell.angle_gamma   90.00
#
_symmetry.space_group_name_H-M   'P 1'
#
loop_
_entity.id
_entity.type
_entity.pdbx_description
1 polymer ?
#
loop_
_entity_poly.entity_id
_entity_poly.type
_entity_poly.pdbx_seq_one_letter_code
_entity_poly.pdbx_strand_id
1 'polypeptide(L)'
;MVVFLFISGYSFAEVQDKTFQCLEGLKNDGRFSSIANHLALDGQGAASPQMLTDNTRSSERQKAAIADWIDARSECTSLSPTQVSVNLHMAFLGIVPDLYNGQTTFGEFNKKWQALFKENTETPGKALDKPVTHHHH
;
A
#
# COMPACT_ATOMS: atom_id res chain seq x y z
N MET A 1 -4.35 24.09 53.31
CA MET A 1 -5.20 24.26 52.11
C MET A 1 -4.42 23.65 50.94
N VAL A 2 -4.81 22.47 50.46
CA VAL A 2 -4.09 21.76 49.37
C VAL A 2 -4.91 21.91 48.10
N VAL A 3 -4.38 22.62 47.12
CA VAL A 3 -5.00 22.80 45.80
C VAL A 3 -4.44 21.71 44.89
N PHE A 4 -5.24 20.67 44.61
CA PHE A 4 -4.91 19.67 43.59
C PHE A 4 -5.23 20.27 42.21
N LEU A 5 -4.18 20.66 41.49
CA LEU A 5 -4.25 20.97 40.07
C LEU A 5 -4.43 19.66 39.30
N PHE A 6 -5.65 19.41 38.82
CA PHE A 6 -5.93 18.35 37.86
C PHE A 6 -5.31 18.76 36.51
N ILE A 7 -4.12 18.23 36.22
CA ILE A 7 -3.52 18.29 34.90
C ILE A 7 -4.27 17.26 34.04
N SER A 8 -5.33 17.68 33.38
CA SER A 8 -6.00 16.88 32.35
C SER A 8 -5.10 16.82 31.12
N GLY A 9 -4.10 15.94 31.16
CA GLY A 9 -3.32 15.56 30.00
C GLY A 9 -4.22 14.75 29.07
N TYR A 10 -4.74 15.39 28.03
CA TYR A 10 -5.29 14.67 26.89
C TYR A 10 -4.12 13.97 26.19
N SER A 11 -3.88 12.71 26.54
CA SER A 11 -3.14 11.81 25.67
C SER A 11 -3.99 11.60 24.42
N PHE A 12 -3.73 12.39 23.38
CA PHE A 12 -4.03 11.97 22.03
C PHE A 12 -3.13 10.76 21.76
N ALA A 13 -3.63 9.57 22.09
CA ALA A 13 -3.13 8.37 21.45
C ALA A 13 -3.45 8.58 19.97
N GLU A 14 -2.46 9.03 19.21
CA GLU A 14 -2.48 9.00 17.76
C GLU A 14 -2.89 7.57 17.40
N VAL A 15 -4.11 7.42 16.88
CA VAL A 15 -4.61 6.13 16.42
C VAL A 15 -3.78 5.82 15.18
N GLN A 16 -2.58 5.28 15.41
CA GLN A 16 -1.70 4.87 14.34
C GLN A 16 -2.44 3.80 13.54
N ASP A 17 -2.59 4.06 12.24
CA ASP A 17 -3.29 3.17 11.33
C ASP A 17 -2.59 1.81 11.34
N LYS A 18 -3.24 0.79 11.92
CA LYS A 18 -2.70 -0.56 12.05
C LYS A 18 -2.34 -1.16 10.69
N THR A 19 -3.08 -0.78 9.65
CA THR A 19 -2.78 -1.13 8.26
C THR A 19 -1.41 -0.60 7.85
N PHE A 20 -1.14 0.69 8.07
CA PHE A 20 0.13 1.32 7.71
C PHE A 20 1.32 0.70 8.45
N GLN A 21 1.18 0.47 9.77
CA GLN A 21 2.22 -0.18 10.57
C GLN A 21 2.51 -1.61 10.09
N CYS A 22 1.47 -2.37 9.77
CA CYS A 22 1.62 -3.72 9.25
C CYS A 22 2.35 -3.72 7.90
N LEU A 23 1.93 -2.85 6.97
CA LEU A 23 2.56 -2.71 5.66
C LEU A 23 4.03 -2.29 5.79
N GLU A 24 4.34 -1.32 6.65
CA GLU A 24 5.73 -0.91 6.90
C GLU A 24 6.58 -2.08 7.43
N GLY A 25 6.00 -2.95 8.27
CA GLY A 25 6.66 -4.14 8.78
C GLY A 25 7.11 -5.13 7.70
N LEU A 26 6.42 -5.19 6.55
CA LEU A 26 6.73 -6.15 5.48
C LEU A 26 8.14 -5.96 4.91
N LYS A 27 8.71 -4.75 4.90
CA LYS A 27 10.08 -4.52 4.40
C LYS A 27 11.16 -5.26 5.21
N ASN A 28 10.83 -5.63 6.45
CA ASN A 28 11.73 -6.32 7.37
C ASN A 28 11.42 -7.82 7.49
N ASP A 29 10.40 -8.34 6.80
CA ASP A 29 10.05 -9.75 6.84
C ASP A 29 11.00 -10.58 5.97
N GLY A 30 11.72 -11.51 6.61
CA GLY A 30 12.73 -12.35 5.97
C GLY A 30 12.18 -13.21 4.82
N ARG A 31 10.88 -13.50 4.79
CA ARG A 31 10.21 -14.22 3.69
C ARG A 31 10.40 -13.53 2.35
N PHE A 32 10.48 -12.20 2.35
CA PHE A 32 10.56 -11.38 1.13
C PHE A 32 11.98 -11.00 0.74
N SER A 33 13.01 -11.53 1.42
CA SER A 33 14.42 -11.23 1.15
C SER A 33 14.83 -11.40 -0.32
N SER A 34 14.25 -12.35 -1.05
CA SER A 34 14.53 -12.60 -2.47
C SER A 34 13.99 -11.54 -3.43
N ILE A 35 13.09 -10.68 -2.95
CA ILE A 35 12.45 -9.58 -3.71
C ILE A 35 12.67 -8.20 -3.09
N ALA A 36 13.26 -8.13 -1.88
CA ALA A 36 13.41 -6.89 -1.11
C ALA A 36 14.27 -5.81 -1.79
N ASN A 37 15.20 -6.21 -2.67
CA ASN A 37 16.01 -5.25 -3.46
C ASN A 37 15.31 -4.80 -4.75
N HIS A 38 14.20 -5.44 -5.11
CA HIS A 38 13.49 -5.26 -6.38
C HIS A 38 12.17 -4.49 -6.21
N LEU A 39 11.54 -4.56 -5.03
CA LEU A 39 10.20 -4.03 -4.78
C LEU A 39 10.14 -3.14 -3.55
N ALA A 40 9.28 -2.12 -3.60
CA ALA A 40 8.85 -1.37 -2.43
C ALA A 40 7.81 -2.17 -1.64
N LEU A 41 8.26 -2.92 -0.63
CA LEU A 41 7.42 -3.85 0.15
C LEU A 41 6.55 -3.15 1.20
N ASP A 42 6.90 -1.93 1.60
CA ASP A 42 6.25 -1.15 2.67
C ASP A 42 4.85 -0.63 2.33
N GLY A 43 4.40 -0.87 1.10
CA GLY A 43 3.07 -0.51 0.63
C GLY A 43 2.87 0.96 0.27
N GLN A 44 3.89 1.82 0.41
CA GLN A 44 3.77 3.28 0.34
C GLN A 44 4.26 3.90 -0.97
N GLY A 45 4.53 3.07 -1.99
CA GLY A 45 5.04 3.55 -3.28
C GLY A 45 6.47 4.11 -3.20
N ALA A 46 7.18 3.97 -2.09
CA ALA A 46 8.51 4.54 -1.90
C ALA A 46 9.64 3.68 -2.52
N ALA A 47 9.55 3.37 -3.82
CA ALA A 47 10.61 2.66 -4.53
C ALA A 47 11.88 3.51 -4.69
N SER A 48 13.04 2.91 -4.43
CA SER A 48 14.35 3.55 -4.61
C SER A 48 14.68 3.76 -6.10
N PRO A 49 15.63 4.65 -6.45
CA PRO A 49 16.06 4.82 -7.83
C PRO A 49 16.51 3.51 -8.49
N GLN A 50 17.20 2.64 -7.74
CA GLN A 50 17.64 1.34 -8.24
C GLN A 50 16.45 0.45 -8.61
N MET A 51 15.46 0.36 -7.71
CA MET A 51 14.22 -0.39 -7.92
C MET A 51 13.43 0.11 -9.15
N LEU A 52 13.46 1.42 -9.43
CA LEU A 52 12.79 2.01 -10.59
C LEU A 52 13.49 1.72 -11.92
N THR A 53 14.80 1.50 -11.89
CA THR A 53 15.62 1.17 -13.08
C THR A 53 15.82 -0.32 -13.30
N ASP A 54 15.24 -1.15 -12.43
CA ASP A 54 15.39 -2.60 -12.49
C ASP A 54 14.63 -3.20 -13.68
N ASN A 55 15.39 -3.67 -14.67
CA ASN A 55 14.85 -4.30 -15.88
C ASN A 55 14.72 -5.83 -15.76
N THR A 56 14.92 -6.39 -14.58
CA THR A 56 14.75 -7.83 -14.34
C THR A 56 13.27 -8.18 -14.19
N ARG A 57 12.92 -9.41 -14.56
CA ARG A 57 11.59 -10.00 -14.40
C ARG A 57 11.63 -11.00 -13.26
N SER A 58 10.48 -11.27 -12.67
CA SER A 58 10.35 -12.30 -11.63
C SER A 58 10.81 -13.67 -12.15
N SER A 59 11.71 -14.30 -11.40
CA SER A 59 12.09 -15.69 -11.62
C SER A 59 11.10 -16.66 -10.95
N GLU A 60 11.10 -17.93 -11.33
CA GLU A 60 10.28 -18.97 -10.66
C GLU A 60 10.52 -19.02 -9.15
N ARG A 61 11.76 -18.77 -8.70
CA ARG A 61 12.10 -18.71 -7.27
C ARG A 61 11.48 -17.51 -6.56
N GLN A 62 11.30 -16.40 -7.25
CA GLN A 62 10.72 -15.17 -6.68
C GLN A 62 9.19 -15.18 -6.70
N LYS A 63 8.54 -15.97 -7.55
CA LYS A 63 7.07 -16.08 -7.61
C LYS A 63 6.46 -16.45 -6.27
N ALA A 64 7.05 -17.40 -5.55
CA ALA A 64 6.59 -17.78 -4.21
C ALA A 64 6.63 -16.58 -3.23
N ALA A 65 7.74 -15.84 -3.20
CA ALA A 65 7.85 -14.65 -2.35
C ALA A 65 6.88 -13.53 -2.77
N ILE A 66 6.60 -13.39 -4.07
CA ILE A 66 5.59 -12.44 -4.57
C ILE A 66 4.19 -12.86 -4.13
N ALA A 67 3.84 -14.14 -4.20
CA ALA A 67 2.56 -14.65 -3.73
C ALA A 67 2.38 -14.40 -2.22
N ASP A 68 3.37 -14.78 -1.41
CA ASP A 68 3.35 -14.55 0.04
C ASP A 68 3.24 -13.05 0.37
N TRP A 69 3.87 -12.17 -0.43
CA TRP A 69 3.77 -10.73 -0.27
C TRP A 69 2.37 -10.20 -0.58
N ILE A 70 1.72 -10.71 -1.63
CA ILE A 70 0.33 -10.37 -1.98
C ILE A 70 -0.61 -10.73 -0.82
N ASP A 71 -0.46 -11.93 -0.27
CA ASP A 71 -1.27 -12.42 0.84
C ASP A 71 -1.04 -11.57 2.09
N ALA A 72 0.22 -11.34 2.47
CA ALA A 72 0.57 -10.52 3.64
C ALA A 72 0.06 -9.07 3.51
N ARG A 73 0.12 -8.48 2.31
CA ARG A 73 -0.44 -7.15 2.04
C ARG A 73 -1.97 -7.13 2.21
N SER A 74 -2.65 -8.19 1.78
CA SER A 74 -4.10 -8.35 1.93
C SER A 74 -4.49 -8.44 3.41
N GLU A 75 -3.76 -9.24 4.18
CA GLU A 75 -3.91 -9.36 5.62
C GLU A 75 -3.73 -8.00 6.32
N CYS A 76 -2.66 -7.26 6.01
CA CYS A 76 -2.42 -5.93 6.56
C CYS A 76 -3.58 -4.96 6.25
N THR A 77 -4.10 -4.99 5.02
CA THR A 77 -5.19 -4.11 4.59
C THR A 77 -6.50 -4.41 5.33
N SER A 78 -6.69 -5.64 5.79
CA SER A 78 -7.88 -6.08 6.52
C SER A 78 -7.92 -5.66 8.01
N LEU A 79 -6.79 -5.19 8.57
CA LEU A 79 -6.68 -4.85 9.99
C LEU A 79 -7.49 -3.61 10.40
N SER A 80 -7.38 -2.54 9.62
CA SER A 80 -8.12 -1.29 9.80
C SER A 80 -8.43 -0.69 8.43
N PRO A 81 -9.36 -1.28 7.67
CA PRO A 81 -9.63 -0.87 6.31
C PRO A 81 -10.20 0.56 6.29
N THR A 82 -9.59 1.41 5.47
CA THR A 82 -10.11 2.73 5.11
C THR A 82 -10.44 2.70 3.62
N GLN A 83 -11.29 3.62 3.15
CA GLN A 83 -11.58 3.70 1.71
C GLN A 83 -10.30 3.86 0.88
N VAL A 84 -9.33 4.64 1.38
CA VAL A 84 -8.04 4.85 0.72
C VAL A 84 -7.21 3.57 0.69
N SER A 85 -7.07 2.87 1.82
CA SER A 85 -6.27 1.63 1.85
C SER A 85 -6.89 0.52 0.99
N VAL A 86 -8.23 0.42 0.96
CA VAL A 86 -8.95 -0.52 0.09
C VAL A 86 -8.77 -0.16 -1.38
N ASN A 87 -8.93 1.11 -1.77
CA ASN A 87 -8.73 1.53 -3.17
C ASN A 87 -7.31 1.26 -3.65
N LEU A 88 -6.31 1.58 -2.83
CA LEU A 88 -4.91 1.28 -3.11
C LEU A 88 -4.67 -0.24 -3.25
N HIS A 89 -5.26 -1.04 -2.37
CA HIS A 89 -5.14 -2.49 -2.44
C HIS A 89 -5.78 -3.07 -3.72
N MET A 90 -6.96 -2.58 -4.12
CA MET A 90 -7.59 -2.98 -5.38
C MET A 90 -6.76 -2.58 -6.59
N ALA A 91 -6.18 -1.38 -6.58
CA ALA A 91 -5.26 -0.93 -7.63
C ALA A 91 -4.01 -1.80 -7.71
N PHE A 92 -3.45 -2.20 -6.56
CA PHE A 92 -2.34 -3.13 -6.46
C PHE A 92 -2.68 -4.51 -7.07
N LEU A 93 -3.82 -5.08 -6.68
CA LEU A 93 -4.29 -6.36 -7.21
C LEU A 93 -4.53 -6.33 -8.73
N GLY A 94 -4.87 -5.16 -9.27
CA GLY A 94 -5.04 -4.97 -10.72
C GLY A 94 -3.73 -5.00 -11.52
N ILE A 95 -2.56 -4.87 -10.88
CA ILE A 95 -1.26 -4.79 -11.59
C ILE A 95 -0.25 -5.85 -11.19
N VAL A 96 -0.37 -6.41 -9.98
CA VAL A 96 0.58 -7.43 -9.48
C VAL A 96 0.57 -8.76 -10.27
N PRO A 97 -0.52 -9.19 -10.95
CA PRO A 97 -0.46 -10.40 -11.77
C PRO A 97 0.54 -10.31 -12.92
N ASP A 98 0.73 -9.14 -13.53
CA ASP A 98 1.71 -8.95 -14.61
C ASP A 98 3.13 -9.15 -14.09
N LEU A 99 3.41 -8.69 -12.86
CA LEU A 99 4.68 -8.89 -12.19
C LEU A 99 4.89 -10.36 -11.81
N TYR A 100 3.87 -10.98 -11.21
CA TYR A 100 3.93 -12.40 -10.81
C TYR A 100 4.18 -13.31 -12.02
N ASN A 101 3.54 -13.03 -13.15
CA ASN A 101 3.68 -13.80 -14.38
C ASN A 101 4.92 -13.43 -15.21
N GLY A 102 5.74 -12.48 -14.76
CA GLY A 102 6.94 -12.03 -15.46
C GLY A 102 6.65 -11.30 -16.78
N GLN A 103 5.44 -10.75 -16.94
CA GLN A 103 5.05 -9.97 -18.12
C GLN A 103 5.63 -8.56 -18.09
N THR A 104 5.83 -8.01 -16.88
CA THR A 104 6.49 -6.72 -16.65
C THR A 104 7.77 -6.91 -15.81
N THR A 105 8.69 -5.96 -15.94
CA THR A 105 9.89 -5.88 -15.09
C THR A 105 9.55 -5.33 -13.71
N PHE A 106 10.42 -5.54 -12.72
CA PHE A 106 10.27 -4.95 -11.39
C PHE A 106 10.21 -3.41 -11.45
N GLY A 107 11.05 -2.77 -12.28
CA GLY A 107 11.08 -1.32 -12.43
C GLY A 107 9.84 -0.74 -13.09
N GLU A 108 9.28 -1.41 -14.10
CA GLU A 108 8.00 -1.04 -14.70
C GLU A 108 6.86 -1.15 -13.69
N PHE A 109 6.80 -2.25 -12.93
CA PHE A 109 5.83 -2.42 -11.85
C PHE A 109 5.93 -1.30 -10.82
N ASN A 110 7.13 -0.99 -10.31
CA ASN A 110 7.34 0.03 -9.28
C ASN A 110 6.91 1.42 -9.77
N LYS A 111 7.19 1.78 -11.04
CA LYS A 111 6.72 3.05 -11.64
C LYS A 111 5.20 3.10 -11.71
N LYS A 112 4.57 2.02 -12.17
CA LYS A 112 3.11 1.93 -12.27
C LYS A 112 2.46 2.01 -10.89
N TRP A 113 3.03 1.31 -9.91
CA TRP A 113 2.58 1.34 -8.52
C TRP A 113 2.74 2.74 -7.90
N GLN A 114 3.87 3.42 -8.13
CA GLN A 114 4.07 4.82 -7.70
C GLN A 114 3.03 5.77 -8.27
N ALA A 115 2.73 5.65 -9.57
CA ALA A 115 1.73 6.48 -10.22
C ALA A 115 0.32 6.25 -9.63
N LEU A 116 -0.06 4.99 -9.41
CA LEU A 116 -1.34 4.64 -8.80
C LEU A 116 -1.44 5.08 -7.34
N PHE A 117 -0.35 4.94 -6.58
CA PHE A 117 -0.28 5.41 -5.20
C PHE A 117 -0.56 6.91 -5.15
N LYS A 118 0.19 7.68 -5.94
CA LYS A 118 0.04 9.13 -6.07
C LYS A 118 -1.39 9.53 -6.48
N GLU A 119 -1.96 8.86 -7.48
CA GLU A 119 -3.34 9.14 -7.93
C GLU A 119 -4.35 8.97 -6.79
N ASN A 120 -4.22 7.92 -5.99
CA ASN A 120 -5.17 7.59 -4.92
C ASN A 120 -4.96 8.37 -3.62
N THR A 121 -3.75 8.87 -3.35
CA THR A 121 -3.43 9.59 -2.10
C THR A 121 -3.35 11.11 -2.28
N GLU A 122 -2.94 11.60 -3.45
CA GLU A 122 -2.72 13.04 -3.69
C GLU A 122 -3.79 13.70 -4.55
N THR A 123 -4.73 12.94 -5.12
CA THR A 123 -5.86 13.50 -5.87
C THR A 123 -7.14 13.45 -5.02
N PRO A 124 -7.46 14.50 -4.23
CA PRO A 124 -8.74 14.54 -3.55
C PRO A 124 -9.83 14.85 -4.59
N GLY A 125 -10.72 13.88 -4.88
CA GLY A 125 -12.00 14.24 -5.51
C GLY A 125 -12.47 13.48 -6.75
N LYS A 126 -12.17 12.19 -6.93
CA LYS A 126 -13.18 11.32 -7.57
C LYS A 126 -14.10 10.76 -6.50
N ALA A 127 -14.85 11.66 -5.87
CA ALA A 127 -16.08 11.30 -5.20
C ALA A 127 -17.00 10.67 -6.26
N LEU A 128 -17.14 9.34 -6.19
CA LEU A 128 -18.32 8.65 -6.70
C LEU A 128 -19.49 9.04 -5.80
N ASP A 129 -19.96 10.29 -5.95
CA ASP A 129 -21.24 10.75 -5.42
C ASP A 129 -21.60 12.08 -6.09
N LYS A 130 -22.10 11.98 -7.33
CA LYS A 130 -23.20 12.84 -7.74
C LYS A 130 -24.38 11.93 -8.01
N PRO A 131 -25.47 12.02 -7.23
CA PRO A 131 -26.69 11.33 -7.60
C PRO A 131 -27.14 11.90 -8.96
N VAL A 132 -27.39 11.01 -9.91
CA VAL A 132 -28.03 11.35 -11.17
C VAL A 132 -29.41 11.92 -10.81
N THR A 133 -29.54 13.25 -10.85
CA THR A 133 -30.84 13.90 -10.87
C THR A 133 -31.53 13.49 -12.15
N HIS A 134 -32.41 12.48 -12.06
CA HIS A 134 -33.42 12.23 -13.08
C HIS A 134 -34.37 13.42 -13.09
N HIS A 135 -34.19 14.33 -14.04
CA HIS A 135 -35.24 15.27 -14.41
C HIS A 135 -36.28 14.51 -15.24
N HIS A 136 -37.38 14.15 -14.57
CA HIS A 136 -38.64 13.91 -15.26
C HIS A 136 -39.29 15.27 -15.53
N HIS A 137 -39.40 15.61 -16.82
CA HIS A 137 -40.44 16.47 -17.35
C HIS A 137 -40.93 15.85 -18.66
#